data_AF-A0A075FSL7-F1
#
_entry.id   AF-A0A075FSL7-F1
#
_cell.length_a   1.000
_cell.length_b   1.000
_cell.length_c   1.000
_cell.angle_alpha   90.00
_cell.angle_beta   90.00
_cell.angle_gamma   90.00
#
_symmetry.space_group_name_H-M   'P 1'
#
loop_
_entity.id
_entity.type
_entity.pdbx_description
1 polymer ?
#
loop_
_entity_poly.entity_id
_entity_poly.type
_entity_poly.pdbx_seq_one_letter_code
_entity_poly.pdbx_strand_id
1 'polypeptide(L)'
;MEERLPRSMLLRTARANSLVIADLGGLDAEGDSYPLSALDFWIERAHPRLSDAERRKRVQALRDRVSASRRVRTDDSTWRRFRRDWGESEFTEDEDAIGILDLRGLGDSSVEALVRWALSDDERPPMVLEVSEDMPDDILSSIVSHSNLRLALLERDAPIFAAFDRLEADPLRPLPWLRLSTRGGKILPVRLMDPMQTPVSIAPDEPVTLPWASLGIELDELQELDEGYLSVINSAVSQHPKGDEEWANQMEARYPIAAWIASPPQTRWPRWQRLRGRLESEWLVLMNLDNLPLERLSEIAEEAPDSVLSEFSIKMTAKLREDQETALRTRPATDPKNASRGAAWVAAQLLSNAPWLPEHMHSDLLNWSLEAWLSNPPHDSIQALEGVAWLYSSGRGDDVSFRPIIEGIRSKGQEMPANHDLNTWARLVDRMLGEKELDLEELERTANVLPTGWWAPISSELLINLLREEESTDWLISNPLPWCAAVLRPIGEECQAPGLRSYTHPGCDSEIRSLLIRRLRGRREREGLPDSAAPLIDLMEALDAINEGRPPSPGRTHPLSGWLAQPVGKWPEFSASVALDGDAEIAERLLLRSSGYHEEIVSSTSISG
;
A
#
# COMPACT_ATOMS: atom_id res chain seq x y z
N MET A 1 -4.57 7.63 24.70
CA MET A 1 -4.80 7.07 23.36
C MET A 1 -3.76 6.00 23.12
N GLU A 2 -4.12 4.71 23.30
CA GLU A 2 -3.28 3.58 22.89
C GLU A 2 -3.21 3.47 21.34
N GLU A 3 -4.11 4.14 20.62
CA GLU A 3 -4.18 4.12 19.16
C GLU A 3 -3.14 5.06 18.51
N ARG A 4 -2.23 4.49 17.70
CA ARG A 4 -1.12 5.21 17.04
C ARG A 4 -1.59 6.19 15.95
N LEU A 5 -2.69 5.90 15.26
CA LEU A 5 -3.17 6.70 14.12
C LEU A 5 -3.78 8.07 14.51
N PRO A 6 -4.71 8.18 15.49
CA PRO A 6 -5.19 9.49 15.96
C PRO A 6 -4.03 10.38 16.45
N ARG A 7 -3.07 9.77 17.13
CA ARG A 7 -1.88 10.42 17.65
C ARG A 7 -1.01 10.99 16.53
N SER A 8 -0.66 10.19 15.51
CA SER A 8 0.17 10.68 14.40
C SER A 8 -0.51 11.82 13.64
N MET A 9 -1.82 11.71 13.38
CA MET A 9 -2.61 12.80 12.77
C MET A 9 -2.63 14.07 13.64
N LEU A 10 -2.81 13.94 14.96
CA LEU A 10 -2.76 15.07 15.88
C LEU A 10 -1.40 15.76 15.84
N LEU A 11 -0.31 15.00 15.88
CA LEU A 11 1.04 15.56 15.83
C LEU A 11 1.31 16.32 14.52
N ARG A 12 0.82 15.85 13.36
CA ARG A 12 0.92 16.59 12.08
C ARG A 12 0.34 17.98 12.18
N THR A 13 -0.82 18.09 12.83
CA THR A 13 -1.53 19.36 12.97
C THR A 13 -0.95 20.26 14.08
N ALA A 14 -0.57 19.66 15.21
CA ALA A 14 -0.17 20.40 16.40
C ALA A 14 1.29 20.92 16.36
N ARG A 15 2.16 20.30 15.54
CA ARG A 15 3.61 20.59 15.47
C ARG A 15 3.98 21.98 14.94
N ALA A 16 3.08 22.67 14.25
CA ALA A 16 3.40 23.95 13.61
C ALA A 16 3.76 25.03 14.66
N ASN A 17 4.96 25.61 14.56
CA ASN A 17 5.47 26.62 15.51
C ASN A 17 5.40 26.15 16.98
N SER A 18 5.81 24.92 17.25
CA SER A 18 5.87 24.36 18.61
C SER A 18 7.08 23.47 18.78
N LEU A 19 7.55 23.38 20.03
CA LEU A 19 8.49 22.34 20.46
C LEU A 19 7.71 21.03 20.67
N VAL A 20 8.03 20.00 19.90
CA VAL A 20 7.36 18.69 19.96
C VAL A 20 8.28 17.68 20.63
N ILE A 21 7.78 17.01 21.67
CA ILE A 21 8.48 15.92 22.37
C ILE A 21 7.54 14.72 22.41
N ALA A 22 7.67 13.81 21.46
CA ALA A 22 6.80 12.64 21.31
C ALA A 22 7.48 11.54 20.49
N ASP A 23 7.05 10.30 20.61
CA ASP A 23 7.30 9.26 19.59
C ASP A 23 6.71 9.71 18.23
N LEU A 24 7.61 9.87 17.25
CA LEU A 24 7.33 10.40 15.92
C LEU A 24 6.87 9.32 14.93
N GLY A 25 6.59 8.11 15.38
CA GLY A 25 6.10 7.01 14.55
C GLY A 25 4.89 7.42 13.70
N GLY A 26 4.97 7.21 12.39
CA GLY A 26 3.94 7.62 11.43
C GLY A 26 3.93 9.10 11.02
N LEU A 27 4.96 9.89 11.40
CA LEU A 27 5.26 11.19 10.81
C LEU A 27 6.37 11.07 9.77
N ASP A 28 6.34 11.97 8.78
CA ASP A 28 7.38 12.12 7.75
C ASP A 28 8.37 13.23 8.20
N ALA A 29 9.00 13.02 9.36
CA ALA A 29 9.96 13.94 9.95
C ALA A 29 10.99 13.16 10.76
N GLU A 30 12.27 13.50 10.60
CA GLU A 30 13.33 13.04 11.49
C GLU A 30 13.40 13.96 12.71
N GLY A 31 13.72 13.38 13.87
CA GLY A 31 13.94 14.15 15.09
C GLY A 31 15.26 14.94 15.01
N ASP A 32 15.26 16.15 15.58
CA ASP A 32 16.47 16.95 15.73
C ASP A 32 17.45 16.28 16.71
N SER A 33 18.71 16.72 16.66
CA SER A 33 19.70 16.35 17.68
C SER A 33 19.25 16.80 19.08
N TYR A 34 19.53 15.99 20.10
CA TYR A 34 19.07 16.28 21.45
C TYR A 34 19.87 17.43 22.11
N PRO A 35 19.24 18.22 23.00
CA PRO A 35 19.91 19.34 23.65
C PRO A 35 20.97 18.86 24.64
N LEU A 36 22.18 19.41 24.53
CA LEU A 36 23.29 19.07 25.43
C LEU A 36 23.02 19.49 26.88
N SER A 37 22.16 20.50 27.10
CA SER A 37 21.70 20.92 28.42
C SER A 37 20.79 19.89 29.10
N ALA A 38 20.07 19.04 28.36
CA ALA A 38 19.22 17.99 28.94
C ALA A 38 20.01 16.98 29.80
N LEU A 39 21.31 16.82 29.52
CA LEU A 39 22.18 15.95 30.32
C LEU A 39 22.35 16.42 31.77
N ASP A 40 22.14 17.71 32.07
CA ASP A 40 22.14 18.21 33.45
C ASP A 40 20.96 17.64 34.25
N PHE A 41 19.79 17.51 33.63
CA PHE A 41 18.62 16.89 34.27
C PHE A 41 18.75 15.37 34.32
N TRP A 42 19.29 14.75 33.27
CA TRP A 42 19.47 13.30 33.21
C TRP A 42 20.41 12.77 34.30
N ILE A 43 21.52 13.45 34.61
CA ILE A 43 22.49 12.96 35.61
C ILE A 43 21.89 12.86 37.01
N GLU A 44 20.93 13.73 37.34
CA GLU A 44 20.29 13.75 38.66
C GLU A 44 19.50 12.47 38.89
N ARG A 45 18.79 12.04 37.85
CA ARG A 45 18.02 10.79 37.82
C ARG A 45 18.93 9.56 37.68
N ALA A 46 19.95 9.64 36.84
CA ALA A 46 20.89 8.55 36.61
C ALA A 46 21.76 8.27 37.84
N HIS A 47 22.06 9.27 38.68
CA HIS A 47 22.93 9.13 39.83
C HIS A 47 22.41 9.86 41.10
N PRO A 48 21.29 9.41 41.68
CA PRO A 48 20.61 10.12 42.77
C PRO A 48 21.39 10.14 44.10
N ARG A 49 22.39 9.27 44.24
CA ARG A 49 23.22 9.16 45.46
C ARG A 49 24.53 9.95 45.42
N LEU A 50 24.88 10.53 44.26
CA LEU A 50 26.08 11.34 44.13
C LEU A 50 25.82 12.78 44.59
N SER A 51 26.85 13.43 45.11
CA SER A 51 26.83 14.86 45.43
C SER A 51 26.80 15.72 44.16
N ASP A 52 26.23 16.92 44.24
CA ASP A 52 26.11 17.84 43.10
C ASP A 52 27.44 18.17 42.43
N ALA A 53 28.53 18.34 43.20
CA ALA A 53 29.86 18.60 42.65
C ALA A 53 30.37 17.44 41.77
N GLU A 54 30.11 16.20 42.20
CA GLU A 54 30.49 14.99 41.47
C GLU A 54 29.58 14.76 40.26
N ARG A 55 28.27 15.09 40.36
CA ARG A 55 27.36 15.07 39.22
C ARG A 55 27.79 16.06 38.13
N ARG A 56 28.08 17.31 38.49
CA ARG A 56 28.56 18.34 37.56
C ARG A 56 29.84 17.91 36.85
N LYS A 57 30.79 17.33 37.59
CA LYS A 57 32.03 16.81 37.02
C LYS A 57 31.76 15.68 36.01
N ARG A 58 30.85 14.76 36.33
CA ARG A 58 30.48 13.65 35.45
C ARG A 58 29.70 14.10 34.21
N VAL A 59 28.79 15.06 34.34
CA VAL A 59 28.09 15.66 33.19
C VAL A 59 29.05 16.37 32.29
N GLN A 60 29.97 17.18 32.83
CA GLN A 60 30.95 17.86 31.97
C GLN A 60 31.80 16.85 31.19
N ALA A 61 32.27 15.78 31.85
CA ALA A 61 33.01 14.71 31.19
C ALA A 61 32.18 13.88 30.19
N LEU A 62 30.85 13.87 30.32
CA LEU A 62 29.93 13.25 29.38
C LEU A 62 29.69 14.17 28.18
N ARG A 63 29.42 15.46 28.43
CA ARG A 63 29.31 16.52 27.42
C ARG A 63 30.53 16.53 26.52
N ASP A 64 31.72 16.63 27.10
CA ASP A 64 32.98 16.65 26.36
C ASP A 64 33.20 15.37 25.53
N ARG A 65 32.61 14.23 25.93
CA ARG A 65 32.72 12.97 25.19
C ARG A 65 31.71 12.85 24.05
N VAL A 66 30.53 13.44 24.21
CA VAL A 66 29.45 13.40 23.23
C VAL A 66 29.60 14.50 22.19
N SER A 67 30.11 15.69 22.56
CA SER A 67 30.35 16.81 21.65
C SER A 67 31.71 16.78 20.95
N ALA A 68 32.75 16.18 21.55
CA ALA A 68 34.10 16.19 20.97
C ALA A 68 34.54 14.84 20.39
N SER A 69 35.22 14.87 19.24
CA SER A 69 35.92 13.71 18.63
C SER A 69 37.09 13.14 19.46
N ARG A 70 37.31 13.60 20.70
CA ARG A 70 38.38 13.11 21.58
C ARG A 70 37.82 12.12 22.60
N ARG A 71 38.55 11.01 22.79
CA ARG A 71 38.27 10.01 23.84
C ARG A 71 38.52 10.61 25.24
N VAL A 72 37.56 11.36 25.75
CA VAL A 72 37.51 11.77 27.16
C VAL A 72 37.08 10.55 28.00
N ARG A 73 37.79 10.32 29.11
CA ARG A 73 37.52 9.18 29.99
C ARG A 73 36.35 9.51 30.93
N THR A 74 35.14 9.17 30.51
CA THR A 74 33.95 9.16 31.38
C THR A 74 33.95 7.90 32.25
N ASP A 75 33.39 7.99 33.45
CA ASP A 75 33.23 6.85 34.36
C ASP A 75 32.36 5.74 33.71
N ASP A 76 32.83 4.49 33.73
CA ASP A 76 32.19 3.34 33.08
C ASP A 76 30.74 3.13 33.52
N SER A 77 30.41 3.42 34.78
CA SER A 77 29.05 3.27 35.30
C SER A 77 28.10 4.31 34.71
N THR A 78 28.60 5.52 34.47
CA THR A 78 27.83 6.64 33.89
C THR A 78 27.65 6.40 32.40
N TRP A 79 28.70 5.96 31.70
CA TRP A 79 28.66 5.67 30.27
C TRP A 79 27.72 4.50 29.93
N ARG A 80 27.69 3.42 30.72
CA ARG A 80 26.75 2.31 30.49
C ARG A 80 25.30 2.71 30.68
N ARG A 81 25.00 3.56 31.68
CA ARG A 81 23.65 4.10 31.88
C ARG A 81 23.25 5.03 30.74
N PHE A 82 24.17 5.91 30.32
CA PHE A 82 23.95 6.78 29.17
C PHE A 82 23.61 5.96 27.92
N ARG A 83 24.41 4.95 27.57
CA ARG A 83 24.16 4.08 26.41
C ARG A 83 22.85 3.32 26.48
N ARG A 84 22.37 3.00 27.67
CA ARG A 84 21.09 2.32 27.86
C ARG A 84 19.90 3.27 27.67
N ASP A 85 20.02 4.51 28.14
CA ASP A 85 18.91 5.46 28.15
C ASP A 85 18.87 6.34 26.87
N TRP A 86 20.02 6.58 26.23
CA TRP A 86 20.19 7.44 25.04
C TRP A 86 20.79 6.71 23.83
N GLY A 87 21.12 5.42 23.92
CA GLY A 87 21.64 4.66 22.78
C GLY A 87 22.85 5.30 22.07
N GLU A 88 22.71 5.49 20.76
CA GLU A 88 23.67 6.17 19.85
C GLU A 88 23.15 7.56 19.41
N SER A 89 22.32 8.21 20.22
CA SER A 89 21.75 9.53 19.91
C SER A 89 22.81 10.64 19.75
N GLU A 90 22.53 11.57 18.84
CA GLU A 90 23.34 12.76 18.56
C GLU A 90 22.86 13.97 19.39
N PHE A 91 23.78 14.85 19.76
CA PHE A 91 23.49 16.03 20.61
C PHE A 91 24.06 17.30 19.99
N THR A 92 23.39 18.42 20.24
CA THR A 92 23.78 19.75 19.75
C THR A 92 23.91 20.78 20.89
N GLU A 93 24.82 21.73 20.72
CA GLU A 93 24.92 22.93 21.56
C GLU A 93 24.01 24.07 21.07
N ASP A 94 23.56 24.02 19.81
CA ASP A 94 22.62 24.97 19.23
C ASP A 94 21.19 24.57 19.58
N GLU A 95 20.74 24.97 20.77
CA GLU A 95 19.44 24.57 21.33
C GLU A 95 18.26 25.41 20.82
N ASP A 96 18.51 26.60 20.28
CA ASP A 96 17.49 27.52 19.78
C ASP A 96 16.85 27.01 18.47
N ALA A 97 17.57 26.16 17.73
CA ALA A 97 17.10 25.56 16.49
C ALA A 97 16.25 24.28 16.70
N ILE A 98 16.16 23.76 17.92
CA ILE A 98 15.48 22.49 18.21
C ILE A 98 13.96 22.70 18.17
N GLY A 99 13.29 21.99 17.27
CA GLY A 99 11.84 22.01 17.12
C GLY A 99 11.17 20.67 17.43
N ILE A 100 11.79 19.54 17.08
CA ILE A 100 11.16 18.22 17.15
C ILE A 100 12.11 17.21 17.78
N LEU A 101 11.70 16.58 18.88
CA LEU A 101 12.47 15.57 19.60
C LEU A 101 11.73 14.23 19.59
N ASP A 102 12.39 13.19 19.07
CA ASP A 102 11.86 11.82 19.03
C ASP A 102 12.07 11.11 20.38
N LEU A 103 11.09 10.30 20.80
CA LEU A 103 11.19 9.49 22.02
C LEU A 103 11.50 8.02 21.75
N ARG A 104 11.48 7.59 20.48
CA ARG A 104 11.73 6.19 20.11
C ARG A 104 13.15 5.77 20.50
N GLY A 105 13.24 4.64 21.22
CA GLY A 105 14.51 4.07 21.66
C GLY A 105 15.17 4.79 22.84
N LEU A 106 14.51 5.80 23.42
CA LEU A 106 14.93 6.44 24.66
C LEU A 106 14.40 5.68 25.89
N GLY A 107 15.13 5.74 27.00
CA GLY A 107 14.69 5.23 28.30
C GLY A 107 13.92 6.29 29.11
N ASP A 108 13.15 5.86 30.11
CA ASP A 108 12.29 6.77 30.90
C ASP A 108 13.06 7.95 31.53
N SER A 109 14.32 7.72 31.93
CA SER A 109 15.17 8.76 32.52
C SER A 109 15.62 9.84 31.52
N SER A 110 15.77 9.50 30.23
CA SER A 110 16.09 10.48 29.19
C SER A 110 14.83 11.23 28.75
N VAL A 111 13.69 10.54 28.64
CA VAL A 111 12.38 11.19 28.41
C VAL A 111 12.08 12.21 29.52
N GLU A 112 12.24 11.82 30.79
CA GLU A 112 12.08 12.72 31.94
C GLU A 112 12.99 13.95 31.84
N ALA A 113 14.25 13.75 31.43
CA ALA A 113 15.23 14.82 31.29
C ALA A 113 14.88 15.80 30.16
N LEU A 114 14.35 15.30 29.03
CA LEU A 114 13.88 16.15 27.92
C LEU A 114 12.67 16.99 28.33
N VAL A 115 11.73 16.44 29.09
CA VAL A 115 10.58 17.20 29.59
C VAL A 115 11.03 18.25 30.60
N ARG A 116 11.91 17.91 31.55
CA ARG A 116 12.50 18.87 32.49
C ARG A 116 13.28 19.97 31.77
N TRP A 117 14.03 19.60 30.73
CA TRP A 117 14.67 20.56 29.86
C TRP A 117 13.63 21.48 29.27
N ALA A 118 12.61 20.99 28.56
CA ALA A 118 11.60 21.80 27.90
C ALA A 118 10.92 22.83 28.83
N LEU A 119 10.60 22.42 30.06
CA LEU A 119 9.96 23.23 31.10
C LEU A 119 10.90 24.25 31.77
N SER A 120 12.22 24.21 31.53
CA SER A 120 13.19 25.05 32.23
C SER A 120 13.22 26.51 31.76
N ASP A 121 12.68 26.78 30.57
CA ASP A 121 12.74 28.09 29.91
C ASP A 121 11.37 28.48 29.34
N ASP A 122 10.81 29.56 29.91
CA ASP A 122 9.50 30.10 29.57
C ASP A 122 9.51 30.86 28.22
N GLU A 123 10.68 31.20 27.66
CA GLU A 123 10.78 31.87 26.36
C GLU A 123 10.68 30.91 25.17
N ARG A 124 10.65 29.58 25.43
CA ARG A 124 10.54 28.57 24.38
C ARG A 124 9.17 28.58 23.69
N PRO A 125 9.11 28.12 22.42
CA PRO A 125 7.86 27.97 21.70
C PRO A 125 6.82 27.13 22.46
N PRO A 126 5.53 27.27 22.15
CA PRO A 126 4.49 26.42 22.74
C PRO A 126 4.83 24.94 22.61
N MET A 127 4.54 24.13 23.63
CA MET A 127 4.99 22.74 23.71
C MET A 127 3.86 21.75 23.42
N VAL A 128 4.20 20.70 22.67
CA VAL A 128 3.39 19.50 22.48
C VAL A 128 4.15 18.34 23.10
N LEU A 129 3.64 17.81 24.21
CA LEU A 129 4.33 16.80 25.01
C LEU A 129 3.56 15.48 25.03
N GLU A 130 4.25 14.38 24.79
CA GLU A 130 3.80 13.07 25.19
C GLU A 130 4.18 12.79 26.65
N VAL A 131 3.18 12.40 27.44
CA VAL A 131 3.35 12.16 28.87
C VAL A 131 3.25 10.65 29.13
N SER A 132 4.37 10.05 29.49
CA SER A 132 4.46 8.64 29.91
C SER A 132 3.76 8.40 31.26
N GLU A 133 3.23 7.20 31.46
CA GLU A 133 2.60 6.77 32.73
C GLU A 133 3.56 6.85 33.94
N ASP A 134 4.86 6.61 33.73
CA ASP A 134 5.87 6.56 34.79
C ASP A 134 6.44 7.93 35.18
N MET A 135 5.89 9.02 34.62
CA MET A 135 6.33 10.38 34.91
C MET A 135 6.05 10.78 36.37
N PRO A 136 7.05 11.32 37.09
CA PRO A 136 6.87 11.81 38.46
C PRO A 136 5.80 12.90 38.62
N ASP A 137 5.03 12.84 39.72
CA ASP A 137 3.93 13.78 40.04
C ASP A 137 4.37 15.25 40.11
N ASP A 138 5.62 15.53 40.51
CA ASP A 138 6.18 16.88 40.53
C ASP A 138 6.26 17.45 39.12
N ILE A 139 6.71 16.65 38.15
CA ILE A 139 6.81 17.08 36.75
C ILE A 139 5.43 17.20 36.13
N LEU A 140 4.51 16.26 36.40
CA LEU A 140 3.12 16.37 35.93
C LEU A 140 2.46 17.67 36.41
N SER A 141 2.71 18.06 37.66
CA SER A 141 2.25 19.34 38.21
C SER A 141 2.87 20.53 37.50
N SER A 142 4.17 20.48 37.21
CA SER A 142 4.87 21.52 36.44
C SER A 142 4.31 21.66 35.03
N ILE A 143 4.08 20.55 34.31
CA ILE A 143 3.48 20.54 32.97
C ILE A 143 2.11 21.24 32.99
N VAL A 144 1.23 20.85 33.92
CA VAL A 144 -0.12 21.42 34.05
C VAL A 144 -0.10 22.92 34.34
N SER A 145 0.89 23.40 35.10
CA SER A 145 1.01 24.81 35.45
C SER A 145 1.69 25.68 34.38
N HIS A 146 2.30 25.07 33.36
CA HIS A 146 3.13 25.79 32.38
C HIS A 146 2.28 26.58 31.37
N SER A 147 2.58 27.87 31.18
CA SER A 147 1.80 28.76 30.29
C SER A 147 1.89 28.37 28.82
N ASN A 148 3.03 27.82 28.41
CA ASN A 148 3.30 27.45 27.02
C ASN A 148 2.84 26.03 26.65
N LEU A 149 2.17 25.30 27.54
CA LEU A 149 1.61 23.99 27.19
C LEU A 149 0.47 24.15 26.18
N ARG A 150 0.66 23.65 24.95
CA ARG A 150 -0.36 23.65 23.90
C ARG A 150 -1.19 22.37 23.92
N LEU A 151 -0.52 21.23 24.00
CA LEU A 151 -1.15 19.90 23.94
C LEU A 151 -0.35 18.91 24.78
N ALA A 152 -1.04 18.10 25.59
CA ALA A 152 -0.48 16.94 26.27
C ALA A 152 -1.15 15.68 25.72
N LEU A 153 -0.35 14.77 25.18
CA LEU A 153 -0.80 13.45 24.73
C LEU A 153 -0.67 12.47 25.89
N LEU A 154 -1.81 11.92 26.31
CA LEU A 154 -1.90 10.99 27.42
C LEU A 154 -2.24 9.59 26.91
N GLU A 155 -1.57 8.56 27.41
CA GLU A 155 -1.94 7.16 27.14
C GLU A 155 -3.28 6.81 27.78
N ARG A 156 -3.49 7.25 29.03
CA ARG A 156 -4.72 7.05 29.81
C ARG A 156 -5.21 8.33 30.48
N ASP A 157 -6.46 8.30 30.90
CA ASP A 157 -7.09 9.40 31.63
C ASP A 157 -6.37 9.64 32.97
N ALA A 158 -5.70 10.79 33.08
CA ALA A 158 -5.00 11.21 34.28
C ALA A 158 -5.80 12.32 35.00
N PRO A 159 -6.19 12.14 36.28
CA PRO A 159 -7.00 13.12 37.01
C PRO A 159 -6.37 14.51 37.11
N ILE A 160 -5.04 14.60 37.10
CA ILE A 160 -4.32 15.87 37.20
C ILE A 160 -4.60 16.81 36.01
N PHE A 161 -4.97 16.25 34.85
CA PHE A 161 -5.36 17.00 33.65
C PHE A 161 -6.88 17.23 33.55
N ALA A 162 -7.68 16.87 34.56
CA ALA A 162 -9.14 17.02 34.51
C ALA A 162 -9.62 18.47 34.34
N ALA A 163 -8.78 19.44 34.68
CA ALA A 163 -9.06 20.85 34.50
C ALA A 163 -8.92 21.34 33.05
N PHE A 164 -8.43 20.53 32.10
CA PHE A 164 -8.24 20.90 30.69
C PHE A 164 -9.42 20.53 29.80
N ASP A 165 -9.49 21.14 28.62
CA ASP A 165 -10.35 20.65 27.55
C ASP A 165 -9.78 19.33 27.02
N ARG A 166 -10.64 18.37 26.68
CA ARG A 166 -10.24 17.02 26.26
C ARG A 166 -10.57 16.78 24.79
N LEU A 167 -9.63 16.18 24.06
CA LEU A 167 -9.82 15.70 22.69
C LEU A 167 -9.71 14.18 22.67
N GLU A 168 -10.74 13.53 22.15
CA GLU A 168 -10.82 12.07 22.04
C GLU A 168 -11.27 11.69 20.62
N ALA A 169 -10.98 10.46 20.19
CA ALA A 169 -11.54 9.92 18.94
C ALA A 169 -13.07 9.96 18.98
N ASP A 170 -13.70 10.39 17.89
CA ASP A 170 -15.15 10.44 17.83
C ASP A 170 -15.72 9.00 17.72
N PRO A 171 -16.61 8.56 18.61
CA PRO A 171 -17.12 7.20 18.60
C PRO A 171 -18.12 6.93 17.45
N LEU A 172 -18.64 7.98 16.81
CA LEU A 172 -19.65 7.90 15.76
C LEU A 172 -19.09 8.21 14.37
N ARG A 173 -17.96 8.92 14.29
CA ARG A 173 -17.33 9.31 13.02
C ARG A 173 -15.88 8.85 12.99
N PRO A 174 -15.42 8.22 11.90
CA PRO A 174 -14.01 7.89 11.77
C PRO A 174 -13.13 9.15 11.73
N LEU A 175 -11.83 8.96 11.98
CA LEU A 175 -10.84 10.01 11.74
C LEU A 175 -10.99 10.58 10.32
N PRO A 176 -10.88 11.92 10.15
CA PRO A 176 -10.20 12.90 11.02
C PRO A 176 -11.09 13.61 12.05
N TRP A 177 -12.30 13.08 12.35
CA TRP A 177 -13.19 13.67 13.35
C TRP A 177 -12.79 13.28 14.78
N LEU A 178 -12.74 14.29 15.65
CA LEU A 178 -12.50 14.17 17.07
C LEU A 178 -13.64 14.81 17.86
N ARG A 179 -13.78 14.37 19.11
CA ARG A 179 -14.73 14.92 20.08
C ARG A 179 -13.99 15.82 21.07
N LEU A 180 -14.27 17.12 21.02
CA LEU A 180 -13.79 18.11 21.99
C LEU A 180 -14.78 18.23 23.15
N SER A 181 -14.36 17.84 24.35
CA SER A 181 -15.09 18.07 25.59
C SER A 181 -14.48 19.23 26.34
N THR A 182 -15.20 20.35 26.38
CA THR A 182 -14.73 21.56 27.07
C THR A 182 -14.91 21.47 28.58
N ARG A 183 -14.15 22.26 29.34
CA ARG A 183 -14.27 22.42 30.80
C ARG A 183 -15.71 22.73 31.27
N GLY A 184 -16.49 23.42 30.42
CA GLY A 184 -17.89 23.76 30.68
C GLY A 184 -18.89 22.63 30.43
N GLY A 185 -18.43 21.41 30.14
CA GLY A 185 -19.28 20.25 29.84
C GLY A 185 -19.89 20.24 28.44
N LYS A 186 -19.53 21.19 27.57
CA LYS A 186 -19.97 21.16 26.16
C LYS A 186 -19.13 20.19 25.37
N ILE A 187 -19.80 19.36 24.58
CA ILE A 187 -19.19 18.40 23.67
C ILE A 187 -19.40 18.90 22.24
N LEU A 188 -18.31 19.05 21.49
CA LEU A 188 -18.30 19.57 20.12
C LEU A 188 -17.52 18.64 19.19
N PRO A 189 -18.02 18.39 17.96
CA PRO A 189 -17.19 17.82 16.91
C PRO A 189 -16.08 18.76 16.48
N VAL A 190 -14.87 18.25 16.28
CA VAL A 190 -13.77 18.97 15.65
C VAL A 190 -13.17 18.09 14.56
N ARG A 191 -12.85 18.67 13.40
CA ARG A 191 -12.19 17.97 12.30
C ARG A 191 -10.73 18.43 12.22
N LEU A 192 -9.80 17.48 12.17
CA LEU A 192 -8.40 17.80 11.88
C LEU A 192 -8.25 18.22 10.41
N MET A 193 -7.36 19.17 10.17
CA MET A 193 -7.00 19.67 8.85
C MET A 193 -5.48 19.61 8.72
N ASP A 194 -4.97 19.05 7.64
CA ASP A 194 -3.53 19.01 7.41
C ASP A 194 -2.99 20.43 7.21
N PRO A 195 -2.07 20.93 8.07
CA PRO A 195 -1.44 22.21 7.86
C PRO A 195 -0.48 22.11 6.66
N MET A 196 -0.40 23.16 5.84
CA MET A 196 0.67 23.28 4.85
C MET A 196 2.01 23.43 5.58
N GLN A 197 2.93 22.49 5.37
CA GLN A 197 4.30 22.61 5.84
C GLN A 197 5.30 22.59 4.67
N THR A 198 6.34 23.40 4.86
CA THR A 198 7.54 23.46 4.03
C THR A 198 8.37 22.18 4.19
N PRO A 199 9.01 21.68 3.12
CA PRO A 199 9.76 20.43 3.17
C PRO A 199 11.06 20.58 3.97
N VAL A 200 11.45 19.52 4.68
CA VAL A 200 12.80 19.29 5.22
C VAL A 200 13.54 18.35 4.25
N SER A 201 14.81 18.63 3.99
CA SER A 201 15.65 17.91 3.03
C SER A 201 16.53 16.87 3.71
N ILE A 202 16.51 15.64 3.21
CA ILE A 202 17.51 14.60 3.52
C ILE A 202 17.91 13.87 2.23
N ALA A 203 19.18 13.51 2.13
CA ALA A 203 19.87 13.06 0.94
C ALA A 203 19.46 11.64 0.50
N PRO A 204 19.43 11.35 -0.82
CA PRO A 204 19.38 9.97 -1.30
C PRO A 204 20.65 9.60 -2.05
N ASP A 205 20.94 8.30 -2.02
CA ASP A 205 21.77 7.61 -2.99
C ASP A 205 21.02 6.34 -3.43
N GLU A 206 20.65 6.27 -4.70
CA GLU A 206 20.70 5.08 -5.56
C GLU A 206 20.28 5.46 -7.00
N PRO A 207 20.87 4.86 -8.05
CA PRO A 207 20.53 5.17 -9.44
C PRO A 207 19.43 4.24 -9.97
N VAL A 208 18.44 4.79 -10.68
CA VAL A 208 17.46 3.99 -11.43
C VAL A 208 17.28 4.56 -12.84
N THR A 209 17.06 3.61 -13.77
CA THR A 209 16.74 3.71 -15.19
C THR A 209 15.62 4.69 -15.53
N LEU A 210 15.64 5.21 -16.77
CA LEU A 210 14.71 6.21 -17.31
C LEU A 210 13.23 5.73 -17.26
N PRO A 211 12.36 6.34 -16.42
CA PRO A 211 11.00 5.83 -16.12
C PRO A 211 9.93 6.00 -17.20
N TRP A 212 10.17 6.76 -18.26
CA TRP A 212 9.15 7.10 -19.27
C TRP A 212 9.15 6.15 -20.47
N ALA A 213 10.23 5.39 -20.67
CA ALA A 213 10.28 4.33 -21.68
C ALA A 213 9.30 3.17 -21.37
N SER A 214 9.04 2.92 -20.08
CA SER A 214 8.06 1.93 -19.61
C SER A 214 6.60 2.33 -19.81
N LEU A 215 6.32 3.62 -20.00
CA LEU A 215 4.97 4.13 -20.29
C LEU A 215 4.65 4.19 -21.79
N GLY A 216 5.57 3.75 -22.67
CA GLY A 216 5.37 3.84 -24.11
C GLY A 216 5.31 5.28 -24.63
N ILE A 217 5.81 6.26 -23.86
CA ILE A 217 5.94 7.65 -24.29
C ILE A 217 7.09 7.71 -25.31
N GLU A 218 6.78 7.42 -26.56
CA GLU A 218 7.65 7.77 -27.67
C GLU A 218 7.62 9.30 -27.83
N LEU A 219 8.78 9.95 -27.89
CA LEU A 219 8.91 11.41 -28.09
C LEU A 219 8.30 11.91 -29.43
N ASP A 220 7.64 11.04 -30.20
CA ASP A 220 7.02 11.35 -31.49
C ASP A 220 5.86 12.36 -31.38
N GLU A 221 5.25 12.53 -30.20
CA GLU A 221 4.26 13.59 -29.94
C GLU A 221 4.88 14.99 -29.78
N LEU A 222 6.21 15.11 -29.69
CA LEU A 222 6.90 16.41 -29.61
C LEU A 222 7.17 17.05 -30.98
N GLN A 223 6.66 16.47 -32.08
CA GLN A 223 6.81 17.03 -33.43
C GLN A 223 6.19 18.43 -33.61
N GLU A 224 5.36 18.90 -32.66
CA GLU A 224 4.83 20.27 -32.63
C GLU A 224 5.69 21.28 -31.86
N LEU A 225 6.75 20.85 -31.18
CA LEU A 225 7.62 21.74 -30.41
C LEU A 225 8.74 22.32 -31.27
N ASP A 226 9.03 23.60 -31.07
CA ASP A 226 10.15 24.31 -31.70
C ASP A 226 11.47 23.55 -31.49
N GLU A 227 12.34 23.48 -32.50
CA GLU A 227 13.66 22.83 -32.45
C GLU A 227 14.50 23.33 -31.25
N GLY A 228 14.33 24.61 -30.90
CA GLY A 228 14.96 25.20 -29.71
C GLY A 228 14.46 24.58 -28.40
N TYR A 229 13.18 24.21 -28.30
CA TYR A 229 12.59 23.58 -27.11
C TYR A 229 13.08 22.14 -26.96
N LEU A 230 13.16 21.38 -28.05
CA LEU A 230 13.69 20.01 -28.07
C LEU A 230 15.16 19.94 -27.62
N SER A 231 15.98 20.91 -28.04
CA SER A 231 17.37 21.01 -27.60
C SER A 231 17.47 21.18 -26.07
N VAL A 232 16.59 22.01 -25.49
CA VAL A 232 16.55 22.24 -24.04
C VAL A 232 16.06 20.98 -23.29
N ILE A 233 15.07 20.25 -23.82
CA ILE A 233 14.66 18.95 -23.26
C ILE A 233 15.81 17.96 -23.29
N ASN A 234 16.52 17.81 -24.41
CA ASN A 234 17.66 16.89 -24.50
C ASN A 234 18.77 17.25 -23.49
N SER A 235 19.01 18.55 -23.28
CA SER A 235 19.92 19.01 -22.24
C SER A 235 19.42 18.69 -20.83
N ALA A 236 18.10 18.68 -20.60
CA ALA A 236 17.54 18.28 -19.31
C ALA A 236 17.66 16.77 -19.08
N VAL A 237 17.42 15.97 -20.11
CA VAL A 237 17.53 14.49 -20.05
C VAL A 237 18.95 14.06 -19.69
N SER A 238 19.99 14.75 -20.17
CA SER A 238 21.38 14.42 -19.81
C SER A 238 21.74 14.74 -18.35
N GLN A 239 20.94 15.57 -17.68
CA GLN A 239 21.12 15.91 -16.26
C GLN A 239 20.38 14.92 -15.34
N HIS A 240 19.39 14.18 -15.85
CA HIS A 240 18.69 13.12 -15.14
C HIS A 240 19.60 11.88 -14.95
N PRO A 241 19.52 11.13 -13.83
CA PRO A 241 18.58 11.24 -12.71
C PRO A 241 19.02 12.17 -11.57
N LYS A 242 20.28 12.63 -11.55
CA LYS A 242 20.81 13.46 -10.46
C LYS A 242 20.16 14.85 -10.41
N GLY A 243 19.95 15.46 -11.58
CA GLY A 243 19.42 16.80 -11.75
C GLY A 243 20.41 17.93 -11.48
N ASP A 244 20.02 19.15 -11.87
CA ASP A 244 20.69 20.42 -11.58
C ASP A 244 19.62 21.46 -11.21
N GLU A 245 19.57 21.81 -9.92
CA GLU A 245 18.55 22.71 -9.37
C GLU A 245 18.71 24.15 -9.89
N GLU A 246 19.94 24.63 -10.06
CA GLU A 246 20.20 25.98 -10.55
C GLU A 246 19.75 26.12 -12.01
N TRP A 247 20.08 25.12 -12.83
CA TRP A 247 19.65 25.09 -14.22
C TRP A 247 18.13 24.95 -14.34
N ALA A 248 17.52 24.04 -13.57
CA ALA A 248 16.07 23.86 -13.56
C ALA A 248 15.33 25.16 -13.17
N ASN A 249 15.85 25.90 -12.19
CA ASN A 249 15.29 27.21 -11.79
C ASN A 249 15.37 28.26 -12.90
N GLN A 250 16.45 28.29 -13.67
CA GLN A 250 16.57 29.21 -14.82
C GLN A 250 15.58 28.86 -15.94
N MET A 251 15.32 27.56 -16.14
CA MET A 251 14.45 27.08 -17.21
C MET A 251 12.96 27.11 -16.85
N GLU A 252 12.59 27.13 -15.55
CA GLU A 252 11.21 26.99 -15.05
C GLU A 252 10.19 27.93 -15.72
N ALA A 253 10.58 29.19 -15.96
CA ALA A 253 9.68 30.18 -16.55
C ALA A 253 9.36 29.89 -18.03
N ARG A 254 10.34 29.44 -18.82
CA ARG A 254 10.21 29.32 -20.29
C ARG A 254 10.06 27.89 -20.79
N TYR A 255 10.64 26.92 -20.10
CA TYR A 255 10.71 25.50 -20.46
C TYR A 255 10.31 24.63 -19.25
N PRO A 256 9.03 24.61 -18.85
CA PRO A 256 8.57 23.92 -17.64
C PRO A 256 8.88 22.41 -17.64
N ILE A 257 8.72 21.73 -18.78
CA ILE A 257 9.03 20.30 -18.93
C ILE A 257 10.54 20.04 -18.75
N ALA A 258 11.39 20.87 -19.34
CA ALA A 258 12.83 20.72 -19.20
C ALA A 258 13.29 20.99 -17.75
N ALA A 259 12.75 22.03 -17.12
CA ALA A 259 12.98 22.31 -15.71
C ALA A 259 12.55 21.13 -14.82
N TRP A 260 11.41 20.51 -15.12
CA TRP A 260 10.91 19.32 -14.44
C TRP A 260 11.87 18.13 -14.54
N ILE A 261 12.30 17.79 -15.76
CA ILE A 261 13.22 16.66 -16.01
C ILE A 261 14.57 16.86 -15.31
N ALA A 262 15.12 18.08 -15.39
CA ALA A 262 16.40 18.42 -14.78
C ALA A 262 16.33 18.65 -13.27
N SER A 263 15.15 18.64 -12.64
CA SER A 263 15.04 18.81 -11.20
C SER A 263 15.65 17.63 -10.46
N PRO A 264 16.46 17.83 -9.42
CA PRO A 264 16.82 16.77 -8.49
C PRO A 264 15.58 16.13 -7.82
N PRO A 265 15.64 14.85 -7.41
CA PRO A 265 14.49 14.18 -6.77
C PRO A 265 13.92 14.90 -5.54
N GLN A 266 14.76 15.58 -4.74
CA GLN A 266 14.38 16.19 -3.46
C GLN A 266 13.61 17.50 -3.65
N THR A 267 13.92 18.25 -4.71
CA THR A 267 13.29 19.54 -5.02
C THR A 267 12.13 19.41 -6.01
N ARG A 268 11.88 18.18 -6.49
CA ARG A 268 10.85 17.88 -7.47
C ARG A 268 9.44 18.13 -6.93
N TRP A 269 9.14 17.76 -5.67
CA TRP A 269 7.83 18.05 -5.06
C TRP A 269 7.50 19.56 -5.01
N PRO A 270 8.34 20.43 -4.42
CA PRO A 270 8.10 21.87 -4.43
C PRO A 270 8.02 22.47 -5.84
N ARG A 271 8.79 21.95 -6.81
CA ARG A 271 8.71 22.42 -8.19
C ARG A 271 7.40 22.03 -8.85
N TRP A 272 6.93 20.82 -8.62
CA TRP A 272 5.61 20.39 -9.10
C TRP A 272 4.51 21.30 -8.59
N GLN A 273 4.51 21.65 -7.31
CA GLN A 273 3.49 22.55 -6.74
C GLN A 273 3.42 23.90 -7.49
N ARG A 274 4.55 24.40 -8.00
CA ARG A 274 4.61 25.63 -8.82
C ARG A 274 4.26 25.40 -10.29
N LEU A 275 4.62 24.24 -10.83
CA LEU A 275 4.46 23.90 -12.24
C LEU A 275 3.18 23.15 -12.59
N ARG A 276 2.40 22.62 -11.63
CA ARG A 276 1.25 21.72 -11.88
C ARG A 276 0.20 22.29 -12.83
N GLY A 277 0.02 23.61 -12.88
CA GLY A 277 -0.87 24.27 -13.85
C GLY A 277 -0.30 24.44 -15.27
N ARG A 278 0.94 24.00 -15.52
CA ARG A 278 1.71 24.17 -16.76
C ARG A 278 2.40 22.89 -17.23
N LEU A 279 2.22 21.79 -16.48
CA LEU A 279 2.82 20.49 -16.76
C LEU A 279 1.69 19.51 -17.05
N GLU A 280 1.85 18.72 -18.11
CA GLU A 280 0.94 17.61 -18.38
C GLU A 280 1.09 16.53 -17.32
N SER A 281 -0.02 15.86 -17.01
CA SER A 281 -0.15 14.97 -15.86
C SER A 281 0.72 13.70 -15.94
N GLU A 282 1.06 13.28 -17.15
CA GLU A 282 1.86 12.13 -17.51
C GLU A 282 3.28 12.24 -16.97
N TRP A 283 3.80 13.47 -16.86
CA TRP A 283 5.14 13.74 -16.33
C TRP A 283 5.27 13.47 -14.83
N LEU A 284 4.17 13.24 -14.12
CA LEU A 284 4.17 12.83 -12.71
C LEU A 284 4.90 11.51 -12.48
N VAL A 285 5.08 10.66 -13.50
CA VAL A 285 5.85 9.40 -13.40
C VAL A 285 7.27 9.60 -12.85
N LEU A 286 7.86 10.78 -13.10
CA LEU A 286 9.21 11.13 -12.62
C LEU A 286 9.25 11.50 -11.13
N MET A 287 8.08 11.68 -10.49
CA MET A 287 8.03 11.89 -9.06
C MET A 287 8.55 10.63 -8.34
N ASN A 288 9.48 10.83 -7.41
CA ASN A 288 9.92 9.76 -6.53
C ASN A 288 9.11 9.82 -5.23
N LEU A 289 8.39 8.74 -4.91
CA LEU A 289 7.61 8.62 -3.67
C LEU A 289 8.47 8.72 -2.41
N ASP A 290 9.77 8.41 -2.47
CA ASP A 290 10.67 8.53 -1.33
C ASP A 290 10.98 9.97 -0.94
N ASN A 291 10.84 10.91 -1.88
CA ASN A 291 11.10 12.33 -1.66
C ASN A 291 9.79 13.14 -1.59
N LEU A 292 8.65 12.45 -1.54
CA LEU A 292 7.33 13.03 -1.47
C LEU A 292 6.83 12.97 -0.02
N PRO A 293 6.33 14.08 0.55
CA PRO A 293 5.57 14.02 1.79
C PRO A 293 4.35 13.10 1.63
N LEU A 294 4.40 11.91 2.21
CA LEU A 294 3.40 10.87 1.93
C LEU A 294 1.99 11.25 2.37
N GLU A 295 1.86 12.16 3.34
CA GLU A 295 0.60 12.76 3.77
C GLU A 295 -0.11 13.54 2.64
N ARG A 296 0.62 13.94 1.59
CA ARG A 296 0.13 14.67 0.41
C ARG A 296 -0.03 13.78 -0.81
N LEU A 297 0.17 12.47 -0.69
CA LEU A 297 0.07 11.53 -1.80
C LEU A 297 -1.29 11.62 -2.51
N SER A 298 -2.37 11.84 -1.76
CA SER A 298 -3.71 12.03 -2.33
C SER A 298 -3.79 13.23 -3.28
N GLU A 299 -2.97 14.26 -3.13
CA GLU A 299 -2.99 15.44 -4.02
C GLU A 299 -2.37 15.15 -5.37
N ILE A 300 -1.33 14.32 -5.40
CA ILE A 300 -0.73 13.85 -6.65
C ILE A 300 -1.67 12.87 -7.32
N ALA A 301 -2.22 11.93 -6.54
CA ALA A 301 -3.12 10.92 -7.07
C ALA A 301 -4.40 11.53 -7.67
N GLU A 302 -4.82 12.70 -7.20
CA GLU A 302 -5.95 13.44 -7.79
C GLU A 302 -5.70 13.80 -9.25
N GLU A 303 -4.48 14.26 -9.58
CA GLU A 303 -4.12 14.75 -10.92
C GLU A 303 -3.49 13.68 -11.82
N ALA A 304 -2.91 12.63 -11.25
CA ALA A 304 -2.20 11.61 -12.02
C ALA A 304 -3.13 10.79 -12.93
N PRO A 305 -2.74 10.50 -14.18
CA PRO A 305 -3.48 9.59 -15.05
C PRO A 305 -3.35 8.15 -14.53
N ASP A 306 -4.27 7.27 -14.95
CA ASP A 306 -4.34 5.89 -14.43
C ASP A 306 -3.06 5.10 -14.70
N SER A 307 -2.38 5.32 -15.83
CA SER A 307 -1.08 4.69 -16.14
C SER A 307 0.02 5.03 -15.13
N VAL A 308 0.06 6.29 -14.65
CA VAL A 308 1.00 6.72 -13.61
C VAL A 308 0.61 6.17 -12.25
N LEU A 309 -0.69 6.09 -11.97
CA LEU A 309 -1.20 5.48 -10.75
C LEU A 309 -0.87 3.98 -10.64
N SER A 310 -0.86 3.25 -11.76
CA SER A 310 -0.44 1.84 -11.79
C SER A 310 1.05 1.69 -11.40
N GLU A 311 1.93 2.56 -11.91
CA GLU A 311 3.35 2.59 -11.51
C GLU A 311 3.52 2.95 -10.02
N PHE A 312 2.76 3.92 -9.53
CA PHE A 312 2.78 4.29 -8.12
C PHE A 312 2.24 3.20 -7.20
N SER A 313 1.25 2.42 -7.64
CA SER A 313 0.71 1.27 -6.91
C SER A 313 1.80 0.22 -6.61
N ILE A 314 2.64 -0.08 -7.61
CA ILE A 314 3.77 -1.02 -7.46
C ILE A 314 4.78 -0.49 -6.44
N LYS A 315 5.21 0.76 -6.59
CA LYS A 315 6.17 1.40 -5.66
C LYS A 315 5.61 1.50 -4.25
N MET A 316 4.33 1.84 -4.12
CA MET A 316 3.64 1.95 -2.85
C MET A 316 3.55 0.60 -2.14
N THR A 317 3.23 -0.46 -2.89
CA THR A 317 3.23 -1.83 -2.37
C THR A 317 4.61 -2.24 -1.85
N ALA A 318 5.69 -1.95 -2.59
CA ALA A 318 7.05 -2.22 -2.10
C ALA A 318 7.34 -1.45 -0.78
N LYS A 319 7.03 -0.16 -0.74
CA LYS A 319 7.27 0.71 0.42
C LYS A 319 6.51 0.27 1.67
N LEU A 320 5.26 -0.14 1.52
CA LEU A 320 4.43 -0.67 2.62
C LEU A 320 4.98 -1.99 3.20
N ARG A 321 5.61 -2.82 2.35
CA ARG A 321 6.23 -4.08 2.78
C ARG A 321 7.55 -3.87 3.50
N GLU A 322 8.29 -2.82 3.12
CA GLU A 322 9.55 -2.44 3.75
C GLU A 322 9.35 -1.75 5.10
N ASP A 323 8.45 -0.76 5.17
CA ASP A 323 8.13 -0.01 6.39
C ASP A 323 6.61 0.05 6.61
N GLN A 324 6.13 -0.69 7.60
CA GLN A 324 4.71 -0.70 7.99
C GLN A 324 4.21 0.65 8.51
N GLU A 325 5.08 1.55 9.00
CA GLU A 325 4.68 2.90 9.43
C GLU A 325 4.32 3.81 8.24
N THR A 326 4.74 3.45 7.03
CA THR A 326 4.38 4.15 5.78
C THR A 326 2.87 4.29 5.65
N ALA A 327 2.10 3.27 6.06
CA ALA A 327 0.64 3.30 6.02
C ALA A 327 0.04 4.39 6.91
N LEU A 328 0.65 4.64 8.09
CA LEU A 328 0.25 5.74 8.96
C LEU A 328 0.53 7.07 8.25
N ARG A 329 1.72 7.22 7.65
CA ARG A 329 2.15 8.44 6.92
C ARG A 329 1.23 8.80 5.76
N THR A 330 0.78 7.80 5.00
CA THR A 330 0.02 7.99 3.76
C THR A 330 -1.45 8.30 3.97
N ARG A 331 -2.02 7.92 5.12
CA ARG A 331 -3.44 8.12 5.44
C ARG A 331 -3.78 9.63 5.48
N PRO A 332 -4.61 10.16 4.55
CA PRO A 332 -4.89 11.59 4.45
C PRO A 332 -5.97 12.04 5.45
N ALA A 333 -5.97 13.29 5.90
CA ALA A 333 -6.99 13.81 6.82
C ALA A 333 -8.30 14.23 6.11
N THR A 334 -8.88 13.33 5.32
CA THR A 334 -10.13 13.57 4.55
C THR A 334 -11.30 12.80 5.14
N ASP A 335 -12.50 13.39 5.10
CA ASP A 335 -13.75 12.70 5.46
C ASP A 335 -14.06 11.62 4.41
N PRO A 336 -14.31 10.36 4.80
CA PRO A 336 -14.46 9.27 3.84
C PRO A 336 -15.63 9.49 2.87
N LYS A 337 -16.72 10.11 3.32
CA LYS A 337 -17.92 10.36 2.48
C LYS A 337 -17.69 11.38 1.38
N ASN A 338 -16.69 12.23 1.55
CA ASN A 338 -16.32 13.28 0.60
C ASN A 338 -14.91 13.04 0.07
N ALA A 339 -14.46 11.79 0.04
CA ALA A 339 -13.16 11.44 -0.49
C ALA A 339 -13.06 11.84 -1.96
N SER A 340 -12.00 12.58 -2.29
CA SER A 340 -11.65 12.90 -3.68
C SER A 340 -11.11 11.67 -4.41
N ARG A 341 -10.89 11.76 -5.73
CA ARG A 341 -10.31 10.65 -6.52
C ARG A 341 -8.98 10.19 -5.93
N GLY A 342 -8.10 11.11 -5.57
CA GLY A 342 -6.80 10.81 -4.99
C GLY A 342 -6.89 10.22 -3.58
N ALA A 343 -7.83 10.68 -2.75
CA ALA A 343 -8.04 10.09 -1.42
C ALA A 343 -8.62 8.66 -1.52
N ALA A 344 -9.54 8.43 -2.46
CA ALA A 344 -10.10 7.11 -2.75
C ALA A 344 -9.05 6.16 -3.32
N TRP A 345 -8.13 6.65 -4.17
CA TRP A 345 -6.98 5.88 -4.64
C TRP A 345 -6.05 5.47 -3.48
N VAL A 346 -5.69 6.40 -2.58
CA VAL A 346 -4.89 6.06 -1.39
C VAL A 346 -5.60 5.02 -0.52
N ALA A 347 -6.91 5.17 -0.34
CA ALA A 347 -7.72 4.18 0.39
C ALA A 347 -7.67 2.79 -0.27
N ALA A 348 -7.76 2.73 -1.60
CA ALA A 348 -7.61 1.49 -2.36
C ALA A 348 -6.22 0.86 -2.14
N GLN A 349 -5.13 1.64 -2.17
CA GLN A 349 -3.77 1.13 -1.93
C GLN A 349 -3.60 0.54 -0.52
N LEU A 350 -4.21 1.18 0.49
CA LEU A 350 -4.21 0.67 1.86
C LEU A 350 -5.02 -0.63 1.99
N LEU A 351 -6.18 -0.73 1.32
CA LEU A 351 -6.99 -1.95 1.29
C LEU A 351 -6.26 -3.09 0.57
N SER A 352 -5.70 -2.85 -0.62
CA SER A 352 -4.95 -3.84 -1.39
C SER A 352 -3.80 -4.46 -0.59
N ASN A 353 -3.21 -3.69 0.32
CA ASN A 353 -2.10 -4.12 1.16
C ASN A 353 -2.52 -4.51 2.58
N ALA A 354 -3.81 -4.60 2.88
CA ALA A 354 -4.34 -4.95 4.20
C ALA A 354 -3.65 -6.17 4.86
N PRO A 355 -3.29 -7.25 4.12
CA PRO A 355 -2.56 -8.38 4.70
C PRO A 355 -1.21 -8.08 5.35
N TRP A 356 -0.58 -6.99 4.92
CA TRP A 356 0.76 -6.59 5.33
C TRP A 356 0.73 -5.44 6.34
N LEU A 357 -0.46 -4.85 6.58
CA LEU A 357 -0.63 -3.75 7.50
C LEU A 357 -0.84 -4.25 8.95
N PRO A 358 -0.33 -3.49 9.95
CA PRO A 358 -0.53 -3.82 11.35
C PRO A 358 -2.00 -3.96 11.75
N GLU A 359 -2.30 -4.89 12.68
CA GLU A 359 -3.67 -5.14 13.15
C GLU A 359 -4.37 -3.90 13.72
N HIS A 360 -3.62 -3.00 14.37
CA HIS A 360 -4.17 -1.76 14.92
C HIS A 360 -4.72 -0.80 13.85
N MET A 361 -4.41 -1.01 12.57
CA MET A 361 -4.97 -0.24 11.45
C MET A 361 -6.22 -0.88 10.85
N HIS A 362 -6.53 -2.15 11.14
CA HIS A 362 -7.62 -2.87 10.47
C HIS A 362 -8.99 -2.24 10.72
N SER A 363 -9.20 -1.67 11.91
CA SER A 363 -10.42 -0.92 12.21
C SER A 363 -10.57 0.35 11.36
N ASP A 364 -9.48 1.10 11.12
CA ASP A 364 -9.49 2.28 10.23
C ASP A 364 -9.67 1.88 8.77
N LEU A 365 -9.09 0.74 8.33
CA LEU A 365 -9.32 0.23 6.98
C LEU A 365 -10.82 -0.05 6.72
N LEU A 366 -11.50 -0.64 7.70
CA LEU A 366 -12.93 -0.95 7.60
C LEU A 366 -13.83 0.28 7.74
N ASN A 367 -13.47 1.23 8.61
CA ASN A 367 -14.31 2.39 8.91
C ASN A 367 -14.07 3.58 7.98
N TRP A 368 -12.84 3.78 7.51
CA TRP A 368 -12.50 4.89 6.61
C TRP A 368 -12.14 4.40 5.22
N SER A 369 -11.17 3.50 5.06
CA SER A 369 -10.65 3.18 3.73
C SER A 369 -11.74 2.58 2.83
N LEU A 370 -12.58 1.70 3.37
CA LEU A 370 -13.71 1.13 2.64
C LEU A 370 -14.67 2.21 2.11
N GLU A 371 -15.09 3.15 2.95
CA GLU A 371 -16.04 4.20 2.56
C GLU A 371 -15.39 5.26 1.65
N ALA A 372 -14.13 5.61 1.91
CA ALA A 372 -13.36 6.52 1.06
C ALA A 372 -13.11 5.94 -0.34
N TRP A 373 -12.72 4.68 -0.43
CA TRP A 373 -12.56 3.95 -1.69
C TRP A 373 -13.87 3.92 -2.49
N LEU A 374 -14.98 3.54 -1.85
CA LEU A 374 -16.28 3.44 -2.52
C LEU A 374 -16.88 4.79 -2.95
N SER A 375 -16.41 5.90 -2.40
CA SER A 375 -16.86 7.25 -2.81
C SER A 375 -16.39 7.62 -4.20
N ASN A 376 -15.18 7.20 -4.60
CA ASN A 376 -14.62 7.42 -5.94
C ASN A 376 -13.67 6.28 -6.35
N PRO A 377 -14.19 5.07 -6.64
CA PRO A 377 -13.34 3.90 -6.85
C PRO A 377 -12.40 4.11 -8.05
N PRO A 378 -11.10 3.82 -7.91
CA PRO A 378 -10.18 3.81 -9.04
C PRO A 378 -10.52 2.66 -9.99
N HIS A 379 -10.24 2.84 -11.28
CA HIS A 379 -10.50 1.84 -12.32
C HIS A 379 -10.01 0.44 -11.91
N ASP A 380 -8.75 0.37 -11.47
CA ASP A 380 -8.08 -0.83 -10.99
C ASP A 380 -8.40 -1.05 -9.50
N SER A 381 -9.41 -1.89 -9.24
CA SER A 381 -10.00 -2.05 -7.90
C SER A 381 -10.07 -3.50 -7.41
N ILE A 382 -9.59 -4.46 -8.21
CA ILE A 382 -9.60 -5.89 -7.84
C ILE A 382 -8.83 -6.15 -6.54
N GLN A 383 -7.60 -5.65 -6.44
CA GLN A 383 -6.75 -5.89 -5.27
C GLN A 383 -7.35 -5.28 -3.99
N ALA A 384 -8.00 -4.11 -4.10
CA ALA A 384 -8.67 -3.48 -2.97
C ALA A 384 -9.86 -4.34 -2.50
N LEU A 385 -10.63 -4.89 -3.45
CA LEU A 385 -11.72 -5.82 -3.18
C LEU A 385 -11.22 -7.12 -2.53
N GLU A 386 -10.10 -7.68 -2.98
CA GLU A 386 -9.43 -8.82 -2.33
C GLU A 386 -9.00 -8.49 -0.89
N GLY A 387 -8.43 -7.30 -0.68
CA GLY A 387 -8.04 -6.80 0.63
C GLY A 387 -9.22 -6.70 1.60
N VAL A 388 -10.36 -6.19 1.13
CA VAL A 388 -11.60 -6.17 1.92
C VAL A 388 -12.07 -7.60 2.25
N ALA A 389 -12.11 -8.49 1.26
CA ALA A 389 -12.51 -9.88 1.49
C ALA A 389 -11.58 -10.60 2.49
N TRP A 390 -10.29 -10.27 2.46
CA TRP A 390 -9.30 -10.78 3.40
C TRP A 390 -9.54 -10.27 4.83
N LEU A 391 -9.89 -9.00 5.01
CA LEU A 391 -10.22 -8.42 6.33
C LEU A 391 -11.43 -9.14 6.99
N TYR A 392 -12.35 -9.68 6.18
CA TYR A 392 -13.51 -10.45 6.64
C TYR A 392 -13.32 -11.97 6.60
N SER A 393 -12.12 -12.47 6.30
CA SER A 393 -11.85 -13.91 6.24
C SER A 393 -11.86 -14.58 7.63
N SER A 394 -12.03 -15.92 7.63
CA SER A 394 -12.23 -16.74 8.83
C SER A 394 -11.18 -16.47 9.92
N GLY A 395 -11.63 -15.98 11.07
CA GLY A 395 -10.79 -15.61 12.22
C GLY A 395 -10.53 -14.11 12.36
N ARG A 396 -10.96 -13.27 11.41
CA ARG A 396 -10.81 -11.80 11.44
C ARG A 396 -12.16 -11.05 11.41
N GLY A 397 -13.20 -11.64 10.81
CA GLY A 397 -14.56 -11.08 10.78
C GLY A 397 -15.66 -12.16 10.85
N ASP A 398 -16.91 -11.72 11.04
CA ASP A 398 -18.11 -12.59 11.01
C ASP A 398 -18.78 -12.51 9.62
N ASP A 399 -19.16 -13.65 9.03
CA ASP A 399 -19.84 -13.74 7.72
C ASP A 399 -21.12 -12.89 7.69
N VAL A 400 -21.79 -12.75 8.85
CA VAL A 400 -22.98 -11.89 9.02
C VAL A 400 -22.66 -10.43 8.74
N SER A 401 -21.48 -9.95 9.14
CA SER A 401 -21.05 -8.57 8.94
C SER A 401 -20.55 -8.30 7.52
N PHE A 402 -20.04 -9.32 6.83
CA PHE A 402 -19.45 -9.19 5.51
C PHE A 402 -20.50 -9.07 4.39
N ARG A 403 -21.62 -9.80 4.49
CA ARG A 403 -22.70 -9.77 3.48
C ARG A 403 -23.23 -8.37 3.13
N PRO A 404 -23.63 -7.52 4.09
CA PRO A 404 -24.12 -6.19 3.74
C PRO A 404 -23.03 -5.31 3.09
N ILE A 405 -21.76 -5.56 3.42
CA ILE A 405 -20.63 -4.84 2.82
C ILE A 405 -20.44 -5.25 1.38
N ILE A 406 -20.40 -6.56 1.09
CA ILE A 406 -20.20 -7.03 -0.28
C ILE A 406 -21.38 -6.68 -1.19
N GLU A 407 -22.61 -6.67 -0.65
CA GLU A 407 -23.80 -6.17 -1.35
C GLU A 407 -23.68 -4.67 -1.66
N GLY A 408 -23.17 -3.87 -0.71
CA GLY A 408 -22.88 -2.45 -0.93
C GLY A 408 -21.84 -2.21 -2.02
N ILE A 409 -20.74 -2.98 -2.02
CA ILE A 409 -19.71 -2.93 -3.06
C ILE A 409 -20.31 -3.34 -4.41
N ARG A 410 -21.13 -4.40 -4.47
CA ARG A 410 -21.81 -4.87 -5.69
C ARG A 410 -22.72 -3.78 -6.26
N SER A 411 -23.56 -3.17 -5.42
CA SER A 411 -24.42 -2.05 -5.83
C SER A 411 -23.59 -0.90 -6.39
N LYS A 412 -22.45 -0.58 -5.77
CA LYS A 412 -21.57 0.47 -6.28
C LYS A 412 -20.93 0.09 -7.61
N GLY A 413 -20.49 -1.15 -7.76
CA GLY A 413 -19.91 -1.68 -9.00
C GLY A 413 -20.90 -1.63 -10.17
N GLN A 414 -22.19 -1.88 -9.94
CA GLN A 414 -23.23 -1.77 -10.96
C GLN A 414 -23.42 -0.33 -11.49
N GLU A 415 -23.14 0.68 -10.67
CA GLU A 415 -23.17 2.10 -11.09
C GLU A 415 -21.95 2.51 -11.91
N MET A 416 -20.85 1.74 -11.87
CA MET A 416 -19.60 2.08 -12.54
C MET A 416 -19.66 1.87 -14.06
N PRO A 417 -18.81 2.58 -14.83
CA PRO A 417 -18.66 2.34 -16.26
C PRO A 417 -18.29 0.89 -16.59
N ALA A 418 -18.66 0.43 -17.79
CA ALA A 418 -18.49 -0.97 -18.17
C ALA A 418 -17.03 -1.45 -18.24
N ASN A 419 -16.06 -0.54 -18.42
CA ASN A 419 -14.63 -0.86 -18.44
C ASN A 419 -14.03 -1.02 -17.04
N HIS A 420 -14.72 -0.58 -15.99
CA HIS A 420 -14.20 -0.59 -14.63
C HIS A 420 -14.25 -2.00 -14.00
N ASP A 421 -13.17 -2.40 -13.33
CA ASP A 421 -13.05 -3.68 -12.61
C ASP A 421 -14.25 -4.06 -11.73
N LEU A 422 -14.76 -3.12 -10.91
CA LEU A 422 -15.89 -3.38 -10.02
C LEU A 422 -17.18 -3.66 -10.79
N ASN A 423 -17.34 -3.08 -11.99
CA ASN A 423 -18.46 -3.40 -12.85
C ASN A 423 -18.34 -4.82 -13.41
N THR A 424 -17.14 -5.19 -13.87
CA THR A 424 -16.86 -6.55 -14.38
C THR A 424 -17.08 -7.60 -13.28
N TRP A 425 -16.58 -7.36 -12.05
CA TRP A 425 -16.86 -8.24 -10.91
C TRP A 425 -18.35 -8.30 -10.56
N ALA A 426 -19.04 -7.16 -10.49
CA ALA A 426 -20.47 -7.15 -10.17
C ALA A 426 -21.29 -7.94 -11.20
N ARG A 427 -20.98 -7.81 -12.50
CA ARG A 427 -21.62 -8.61 -13.57
C ARG A 427 -21.35 -10.10 -13.43
N LEU A 428 -20.12 -10.50 -13.06
CA LEU A 428 -19.81 -11.90 -12.76
C LEU A 428 -20.68 -12.42 -11.60
N VAL A 429 -20.85 -11.63 -10.55
CA VAL A 429 -21.71 -11.98 -9.41
C VAL A 429 -23.18 -12.11 -9.85
N ASP A 430 -23.70 -11.13 -10.61
CA ASP A 430 -25.05 -11.17 -11.17
C ASP A 430 -25.27 -12.46 -12.01
N ARG A 431 -24.27 -12.85 -12.79
CA ARG A 431 -24.29 -14.07 -13.60
C ARG A 431 -24.29 -15.34 -12.76
N MET A 432 -23.44 -15.41 -11.75
CA MET A 432 -23.37 -16.57 -10.86
C MET A 432 -24.71 -16.76 -10.16
N LEU A 433 -25.30 -15.68 -9.63
CA LEU A 433 -26.60 -15.70 -8.96
C LEU A 433 -27.80 -15.93 -9.89
N GLY A 434 -27.58 -16.02 -11.21
CA GLY A 434 -28.63 -16.27 -12.21
C GLY A 434 -29.53 -15.06 -12.48
N GLU A 435 -29.05 -13.85 -12.15
CA GLU A 435 -29.80 -12.60 -12.34
C GLU A 435 -29.64 -12.05 -13.77
N LYS A 436 -28.46 -12.23 -14.38
CA LYS A 436 -28.15 -11.72 -15.73
C LYS A 436 -27.17 -12.63 -16.48
N GLU A 437 -27.41 -12.86 -17.77
CA GLU A 437 -26.44 -13.51 -18.65
C GLU A 437 -25.33 -12.55 -19.10
N LEU A 438 -24.13 -13.07 -19.33
CA LEU A 438 -23.00 -12.30 -19.87
C LEU A 438 -23.00 -12.37 -21.39
N ASP A 439 -22.90 -11.22 -22.06
CA ASP A 439 -22.64 -11.18 -23.50
C ASP A 439 -21.17 -11.50 -23.83
N LEU A 440 -20.83 -11.62 -25.12
CA LEU A 440 -19.48 -11.98 -25.54
C LEU A 440 -18.45 -10.96 -25.01
N GLU A 441 -18.71 -9.66 -25.17
CA GLU A 441 -17.80 -8.60 -24.71
C GLU A 441 -17.60 -8.62 -23.19
N GLU A 442 -18.66 -8.90 -22.43
CA GLU A 442 -18.62 -9.08 -20.98
C GLU A 442 -17.81 -10.32 -20.56
N LEU A 443 -17.95 -11.44 -21.28
CA LEU A 443 -17.16 -12.65 -21.06
C LEU A 443 -15.67 -12.41 -21.32
N GLU A 444 -15.35 -11.74 -22.43
CA GLU A 444 -13.99 -11.38 -22.80
C GLU A 444 -13.33 -10.51 -21.73
N ARG A 445 -14.05 -9.47 -21.26
CA ARG A 445 -13.57 -8.60 -20.16
C ARG A 445 -13.39 -9.37 -18.87
N THR A 446 -14.34 -10.24 -18.51
CA THR A 446 -14.28 -11.06 -17.29
C THR A 446 -13.00 -11.90 -17.26
N ALA A 447 -12.68 -12.57 -18.38
CA ALA A 447 -11.52 -13.44 -18.46
C ALA A 447 -10.18 -12.68 -18.50
N ASN A 448 -10.16 -11.47 -19.07
CA ASN A 448 -8.95 -10.66 -19.17
C ASN A 448 -8.64 -9.84 -17.92
N VAL A 449 -9.67 -9.44 -17.16
CA VAL A 449 -9.54 -8.51 -16.02
C VAL A 449 -9.54 -9.26 -14.69
N LEU A 450 -10.43 -10.24 -14.51
CA LEU A 450 -10.60 -10.90 -13.21
C LEU A 450 -9.68 -12.13 -13.03
N PRO A 451 -9.24 -12.41 -11.78
CA PRO A 451 -8.44 -13.59 -11.50
C PRO A 451 -9.11 -14.89 -11.93
N THR A 452 -8.33 -15.87 -12.40
CA THR A 452 -8.84 -17.15 -12.92
C THR A 452 -9.75 -17.85 -11.92
N GLY A 453 -9.39 -17.84 -10.63
CA GLY A 453 -10.17 -18.47 -9.57
C GLY A 453 -11.54 -17.86 -9.31
N TRP A 454 -11.81 -16.66 -9.84
CA TRP A 454 -13.10 -15.97 -9.66
C TRP A 454 -14.15 -16.48 -10.65
N TRP A 455 -13.78 -16.59 -11.92
CA TRP A 455 -14.68 -17.06 -12.98
C TRP A 455 -14.54 -18.56 -13.28
N ALA A 456 -13.57 -19.26 -12.67
CA ALA A 456 -13.41 -20.70 -12.83
C ALA A 456 -14.70 -21.52 -12.68
N PRO A 457 -15.64 -21.24 -11.74
CA PRO A 457 -16.86 -22.06 -11.63
C PRO A 457 -17.74 -22.09 -12.90
N ILE A 458 -17.63 -21.09 -13.78
CA ILE A 458 -18.32 -21.05 -15.08
C ILE A 458 -17.38 -21.31 -16.26
N SER A 459 -16.09 -21.65 -16.04
CA SER A 459 -15.12 -21.76 -17.12
C SER A 459 -15.46 -22.81 -18.17
N SER A 460 -16.01 -23.96 -17.74
CA SER A 460 -16.45 -25.02 -18.66
C SER A 460 -17.55 -24.54 -19.60
N GLU A 461 -18.58 -23.90 -19.03
CA GLU A 461 -19.69 -23.34 -19.79
C GLU A 461 -19.23 -22.24 -20.74
N LEU A 462 -18.39 -21.33 -20.22
CA LEU A 462 -17.82 -20.21 -20.95
C LEU A 462 -16.99 -20.69 -22.15
N LEU A 463 -16.12 -21.68 -21.96
CA LEU A 463 -15.33 -22.26 -23.05
C LEU A 463 -16.22 -22.94 -24.10
N ILE A 464 -17.25 -23.69 -23.68
CA ILE A 464 -18.21 -24.32 -24.60
C ILE A 464 -18.89 -23.25 -25.46
N ASN A 465 -19.37 -22.18 -24.84
CA ASN A 465 -20.06 -21.09 -25.54
C ASN A 465 -19.14 -20.40 -26.55
N LEU A 466 -17.89 -20.11 -26.18
CA LEU A 466 -16.91 -19.50 -27.09
C LEU A 466 -16.49 -20.41 -28.25
N LEU A 467 -16.57 -21.74 -28.10
CA LEU A 467 -16.29 -22.70 -29.18
C LEU A 467 -17.48 -22.93 -30.13
N ARG A 468 -18.67 -22.34 -29.86
CA ARG A 468 -19.87 -22.52 -30.70
C ARG A 468 -19.88 -21.67 -31.96
N GLU A 469 -19.29 -20.48 -31.93
CA GLU A 469 -19.23 -19.57 -33.07
C GLU A 469 -17.80 -19.45 -33.60
N GLU A 470 -17.64 -19.12 -34.89
CA GLU A 470 -16.31 -19.02 -35.51
C GLU A 470 -15.57 -17.76 -35.07
N GLU A 471 -16.25 -16.61 -35.04
CA GLU A 471 -15.68 -15.32 -34.60
C GLU A 471 -15.20 -15.39 -33.14
N SER A 472 -15.99 -15.97 -32.23
CA SER A 472 -15.58 -16.16 -30.83
C SER A 472 -14.41 -17.15 -30.68
N THR A 473 -14.30 -18.12 -31.59
CA THR A 473 -13.15 -19.04 -31.62
C THR A 473 -11.87 -18.33 -32.07
N ASP A 474 -11.96 -17.40 -33.03
CA ASP A 474 -10.84 -16.57 -33.47
C ASP A 474 -10.30 -15.72 -32.33
N TRP A 475 -11.21 -15.12 -31.55
CA TRP A 475 -10.87 -14.39 -30.35
C TRP A 475 -10.18 -15.28 -29.31
N LEU A 476 -10.75 -16.47 -29.03
CA LEU A 476 -10.20 -17.44 -28.08
C LEU A 476 -8.77 -17.88 -28.43
N ILE A 477 -8.48 -18.02 -29.74
CA ILE A 477 -7.13 -18.36 -30.23
C ILE A 477 -6.19 -17.17 -30.11
N SER A 478 -6.69 -15.95 -30.27
CA SER A 478 -5.89 -14.72 -30.19
C SER A 478 -5.56 -14.30 -28.76
N ASN A 479 -6.36 -14.74 -27.78
CA ASN A 479 -6.23 -14.39 -26.37
C ASN A 479 -5.84 -15.62 -25.52
N PRO A 480 -4.55 -15.81 -25.20
CA PRO A 480 -4.09 -16.98 -24.46
C PRO A 480 -4.49 -16.89 -22.97
N LEU A 481 -5.56 -17.58 -22.61
CA LEU A 481 -6.03 -17.71 -21.22
C LEU A 481 -5.59 -19.06 -20.61
N PRO A 482 -5.41 -19.17 -19.29
CA PRO A 482 -4.90 -20.37 -18.61
C PRO A 482 -5.98 -21.47 -18.50
N TRP A 483 -6.50 -21.94 -19.65
CA TRP A 483 -7.65 -22.86 -19.72
C TRP A 483 -7.47 -24.17 -18.94
N CYS A 484 -6.24 -24.71 -18.90
CA CYS A 484 -5.94 -25.88 -18.09
C CYS A 484 -6.20 -25.61 -16.59
N ALA A 485 -5.76 -24.46 -16.07
CA ALA A 485 -5.95 -24.10 -14.67
C ALA A 485 -7.41 -23.68 -14.36
N ALA A 486 -8.10 -23.08 -15.33
CA ALA A 486 -9.50 -22.69 -15.20
C ALA A 486 -10.43 -23.90 -15.17
N VAL A 487 -10.35 -24.78 -16.19
CA VAL A 487 -11.31 -25.86 -16.44
C VAL A 487 -10.98 -27.13 -15.64
N LEU A 488 -9.70 -27.47 -15.45
CA LEU A 488 -9.30 -28.71 -14.77
C LEU A 488 -9.24 -28.52 -13.26
N ARG A 489 -10.38 -28.17 -12.67
CA ARG A 489 -10.58 -28.05 -11.21
C ARG A 489 -11.50 -29.16 -10.67
N PRO A 490 -11.24 -29.68 -9.45
CA PRO A 490 -12.05 -30.70 -8.83
C PRO A 490 -13.49 -30.22 -8.61
N ILE A 491 -14.41 -31.18 -8.67
CA ILE A 491 -15.82 -30.95 -8.36
C ILE A 491 -15.94 -30.50 -6.90
N GLY A 492 -16.67 -29.41 -6.68
CA GLY A 492 -16.91 -28.89 -5.33
C GLY A 492 -15.86 -27.88 -4.85
N GLU A 493 -14.86 -27.53 -5.65
CA GLU A 493 -13.91 -26.47 -5.29
C GLU A 493 -14.63 -25.13 -5.13
N GLU A 494 -14.48 -24.46 -3.99
CA GLU A 494 -15.11 -23.17 -3.70
C GLU A 494 -14.60 -22.06 -4.62
N CYS A 495 -15.51 -21.19 -5.05
CA CYS A 495 -15.17 -19.99 -5.79
C CYS A 495 -14.34 -19.04 -4.92
N GLN A 496 -13.27 -18.49 -5.51
CA GLN A 496 -12.37 -17.58 -4.81
C GLN A 496 -12.87 -16.13 -4.84
N ALA A 497 -13.86 -15.81 -5.66
CA ALA A 497 -14.38 -14.46 -5.79
C ALA A 497 -15.04 -13.97 -4.49
N PRO A 498 -14.77 -12.72 -4.06
CA PRO A 498 -15.43 -12.10 -2.92
C PRO A 498 -16.96 -12.15 -3.05
N GLY A 499 -17.62 -12.64 -2.00
CA GLY A 499 -19.08 -12.80 -1.97
C GLY A 499 -19.63 -14.08 -2.60
N LEU A 500 -18.79 -14.92 -3.22
CA LEU A 500 -19.22 -16.11 -3.97
C LEU A 500 -18.71 -17.45 -3.43
N ARG A 501 -18.15 -17.51 -2.22
CA ARG A 501 -17.58 -18.75 -1.66
C ARG A 501 -18.54 -19.95 -1.61
N SER A 502 -19.85 -19.71 -1.57
CA SER A 502 -20.87 -20.76 -1.62
C SER A 502 -21.05 -21.39 -3.01
N TYR A 503 -20.55 -20.76 -4.06
CA TYR A 503 -20.50 -21.33 -5.41
C TYR A 503 -19.31 -22.25 -5.53
N THR A 504 -19.51 -23.37 -6.22
CA THR A 504 -18.47 -24.39 -6.39
C THR A 504 -18.29 -24.77 -7.85
N HIS A 505 -17.06 -25.15 -8.21
CA HIS A 505 -16.73 -25.62 -9.54
C HIS A 505 -17.47 -26.95 -9.86
N PRO A 506 -18.18 -27.04 -11.00
CA PRO A 506 -18.98 -28.22 -11.36
C PRO A 506 -18.14 -29.40 -11.86
N GLY A 507 -16.88 -29.16 -12.23
CA GLY A 507 -16.02 -30.12 -12.92
C GLY A 507 -15.83 -29.76 -14.40
N CYS A 508 -14.91 -30.46 -15.05
CA CYS A 508 -14.66 -30.29 -16.48
C CYS A 508 -15.75 -31.03 -17.28
N ASP A 509 -16.44 -30.30 -18.15
CA ASP A 509 -17.45 -30.92 -19.01
C ASP A 509 -16.79 -31.82 -20.08
N SER A 510 -17.32 -33.04 -20.24
CA SER A 510 -16.84 -34.01 -21.22
C SER A 510 -16.99 -33.55 -22.69
N GLU A 511 -17.92 -32.61 -22.97
CA GLU A 511 -18.18 -32.08 -24.31
C GLU A 511 -16.98 -31.26 -24.84
N ILE A 512 -16.24 -30.59 -23.94
CA ILE A 512 -15.12 -29.68 -24.26
C ILE A 512 -14.11 -30.35 -25.19
N ARG A 513 -13.76 -31.60 -24.90
CA ARG A 513 -12.81 -32.37 -25.73
C ARG A 513 -13.26 -32.46 -27.19
N SER A 514 -14.53 -32.81 -27.41
CA SER A 514 -15.06 -33.01 -28.75
C SER A 514 -15.13 -31.69 -29.55
N LEU A 515 -15.46 -30.58 -28.87
CA LEU A 515 -15.52 -29.25 -29.46
C LEU A 515 -14.12 -28.73 -29.82
N LEU A 516 -13.14 -28.90 -28.93
CA LEU A 516 -11.74 -28.54 -29.19
C LEU A 516 -11.19 -29.30 -30.40
N ILE A 517 -11.40 -30.61 -30.46
CA ILE A 517 -10.97 -31.42 -31.61
C ILE A 517 -11.63 -30.91 -32.90
N ARG A 518 -12.95 -30.67 -32.88
CA ARG A 518 -13.69 -30.22 -34.06
C ARG A 518 -13.20 -28.87 -34.56
N ARG A 519 -12.90 -27.92 -33.67
CA ARG A 519 -12.50 -26.54 -34.02
C ARG A 519 -11.03 -26.43 -34.40
N LEU A 520 -10.14 -27.04 -33.62
CA LEU A 520 -8.69 -26.85 -33.77
C LEU A 520 -8.09 -27.75 -34.85
N ARG A 521 -8.59 -28.99 -35.04
CA ARG A 521 -7.99 -29.96 -35.97
C ARG A 521 -8.04 -29.48 -37.42
N GLY A 522 -9.19 -28.97 -37.87
CA GLY A 522 -9.36 -28.49 -39.24
C GLY A 522 -8.47 -27.29 -39.60
N ARG A 523 -8.16 -26.43 -38.61
CA ARG A 523 -7.30 -25.25 -38.78
C ARG A 523 -5.81 -25.59 -38.74
N ARG A 524 -5.44 -26.51 -37.83
CA ARG A 524 -4.07 -27.05 -37.74
C ARG A 524 -3.60 -27.68 -39.05
N GLU A 525 -4.50 -28.34 -39.77
CA GLU A 525 -4.19 -29.02 -41.03
C GLU A 525 -4.13 -28.08 -42.26
N ARG A 526 -4.82 -26.93 -42.22
CA ARG A 526 -4.95 -26.02 -43.37
C ARG A 526 -4.00 -24.82 -43.32
N GLU A 527 -3.88 -24.19 -42.16
CA GLU A 527 -3.23 -22.88 -42.00
C GLU A 527 -2.10 -22.90 -40.95
N GLY A 528 -2.08 -23.92 -40.10
CA GLY A 528 -1.27 -23.91 -38.87
C GLY A 528 -1.97 -23.10 -37.77
N LEU A 529 -1.69 -23.43 -36.50
CA LEU A 529 -2.21 -22.68 -35.35
C LEU A 529 -1.12 -21.73 -34.85
N PRO A 530 -1.45 -20.49 -34.48
CA PRO A 530 -0.50 -19.56 -33.87
C PRO A 530 -0.08 -20.04 -32.48
N ASP A 531 1.05 -19.54 -31.98
CA ASP A 531 1.56 -19.88 -30.63
C ASP A 531 0.58 -19.46 -29.53
N SER A 532 -0.25 -18.43 -29.75
CA SER A 532 -1.31 -18.00 -28.84
C SER A 532 -2.39 -19.08 -28.59
N ALA A 533 -2.51 -20.07 -29.49
CA ALA A 533 -3.41 -21.22 -29.29
C ALA A 533 -2.87 -22.25 -28.28
N ALA A 534 -1.63 -22.10 -27.80
CA ALA A 534 -0.97 -23.07 -26.92
C ALA A 534 -1.82 -23.52 -25.71
N PRO A 535 -2.50 -22.64 -24.95
CA PRO A 535 -3.30 -23.08 -23.80
C PRO A 535 -4.47 -24.02 -24.17
N LEU A 536 -5.10 -23.78 -25.32
CA LEU A 536 -6.20 -24.62 -25.82
C LEU A 536 -5.70 -25.98 -26.31
N ILE A 537 -4.52 -26.00 -26.94
CA ILE A 537 -3.89 -27.24 -27.39
C ILE A 537 -3.46 -28.06 -26.19
N ASP A 538 -2.89 -27.43 -25.15
CA ASP A 538 -2.51 -28.10 -23.91
C ASP A 538 -3.73 -28.73 -23.22
N LEU A 539 -4.87 -28.01 -23.15
CA LEU A 539 -6.11 -28.56 -22.60
C LEU A 539 -6.61 -29.75 -23.45
N MET A 540 -6.61 -29.61 -24.77
CA MET A 540 -7.01 -30.69 -25.68
C MET A 540 -6.13 -31.93 -25.51
N GLU A 541 -4.80 -31.77 -25.45
CA GLU A 541 -3.85 -32.87 -25.29
C GLU A 541 -3.95 -33.52 -23.89
N ALA A 542 -4.25 -32.73 -22.85
CA ALA A 542 -4.55 -33.22 -21.50
C ALA A 542 -5.79 -34.11 -21.49
N LEU A 543 -6.87 -33.64 -22.12
CA LEU A 543 -8.14 -34.37 -22.24
C LEU A 543 -8.00 -35.62 -23.13
N ASP A 544 -7.19 -35.57 -24.19
CA ASP A 544 -6.84 -36.75 -24.99
C ASP A 544 -6.08 -37.79 -24.17
N ALA A 545 -5.08 -37.36 -23.39
CA ALA A 545 -4.27 -38.28 -22.60
C ALA A 545 -5.11 -39.07 -21.58
N ILE A 546 -6.04 -38.42 -20.88
CA ILE A 546 -6.93 -39.09 -19.92
C ILE A 546 -7.92 -40.03 -20.63
N ASN A 547 -8.50 -39.62 -21.76
CA ASN A 547 -9.43 -40.45 -22.52
C ASN A 547 -8.74 -41.68 -23.16
N GLU A 548 -7.47 -41.56 -23.54
CA GLU A 548 -6.66 -42.66 -24.08
C GLU A 548 -5.97 -43.50 -22.99
N GLY A 549 -6.10 -43.10 -21.71
CA GLY A 549 -5.49 -43.79 -20.58
C GLY A 549 -3.95 -43.79 -20.58
N ARG A 550 -3.33 -42.79 -21.22
CA ARG A 550 -1.87 -42.66 -21.35
C ARG A 550 -1.31 -41.52 -20.49
N PRO A 551 -0.01 -41.54 -20.13
CA PRO A 551 0.61 -40.38 -19.53
C PRO A 551 0.57 -39.17 -20.49
N PRO A 552 0.35 -37.95 -19.96
CA PRO A 552 0.35 -36.74 -20.77
C PRO A 552 1.77 -36.43 -21.28
N SER A 553 1.84 -35.82 -22.46
CA SER A 553 3.06 -35.22 -22.99
C SER A 553 3.32 -33.87 -22.34
N PRO A 554 4.56 -33.35 -22.40
CA PRO A 554 4.86 -32.00 -21.95
C PRO A 554 4.02 -30.96 -22.73
N GLY A 555 3.38 -30.05 -21.98
CA GLY A 555 2.61 -28.95 -22.55
C GLY A 555 3.49 -27.84 -23.11
N ARG A 556 2.87 -26.95 -23.90
CA ARG A 556 3.50 -25.76 -24.49
C ARG A 556 3.51 -24.58 -23.53
N THR A 557 2.46 -24.39 -22.73
CA THR A 557 2.39 -23.30 -21.75
C THR A 557 3.02 -23.69 -20.42
N HIS A 558 2.93 -24.96 -20.07
CA HIS A 558 3.55 -25.51 -18.88
C HIS A 558 3.90 -27.00 -19.11
N PRO A 559 5.13 -27.47 -18.79
CA PRO A 559 5.56 -28.85 -19.04
C PRO A 559 4.68 -29.91 -18.36
N LEU A 560 4.03 -29.55 -17.26
CA LEU A 560 3.16 -30.43 -16.49
C LEU A 560 1.65 -30.18 -16.66
N SER A 561 1.21 -29.32 -17.61
CA SER A 561 -0.19 -28.93 -17.77
C SER A 561 -1.14 -30.14 -17.90
N GLY A 562 -0.73 -31.15 -18.67
CA GLY A 562 -1.54 -32.36 -18.90
C GLY A 562 -1.77 -33.23 -17.66
N TRP A 563 -0.99 -33.07 -16.60
CA TRP A 563 -1.20 -33.79 -15.34
C TRP A 563 -2.43 -33.30 -14.57
N LEU A 564 -2.89 -32.05 -14.79
CA LEU A 564 -4.08 -31.52 -14.13
C LEU A 564 -5.36 -32.33 -14.45
N ALA A 565 -5.44 -32.98 -15.61
CA ALA A 565 -6.54 -33.85 -16.00
C ALA A 565 -6.41 -35.30 -15.47
N GLN A 566 -5.26 -35.66 -14.90
CA GLN A 566 -4.97 -37.03 -14.44
C GLN A 566 -5.25 -37.20 -12.94
N PRO A 567 -5.67 -38.40 -12.49
CA PRO A 567 -5.81 -38.67 -11.06
C PRO A 567 -4.51 -38.38 -10.30
N VAL A 568 -4.60 -37.66 -9.18
CA VAL A 568 -3.44 -37.24 -8.35
C VAL A 568 -2.55 -38.42 -7.92
N GLY A 569 -3.13 -39.60 -7.74
CA GLY A 569 -2.39 -40.83 -7.40
C GLY A 569 -1.51 -41.38 -8.53
N LYS A 570 -1.68 -40.91 -9.78
CA LYS A 570 -0.86 -41.30 -10.94
C LYS A 570 0.23 -40.28 -11.28
N TRP A 571 0.26 -39.15 -10.57
CA TRP A 571 1.23 -38.09 -10.86
C TRP A 571 2.66 -38.55 -10.51
N PRO A 572 3.65 -38.20 -11.34
CA PRO A 572 5.05 -38.40 -10.99
C PRO A 572 5.43 -37.46 -9.84
N GLU A 573 6.49 -37.79 -9.11
CA GLU A 573 7.12 -36.82 -8.22
C GLU A 573 7.86 -35.78 -9.05
N PHE A 574 7.48 -34.51 -8.89
CA PHE A 574 8.17 -33.37 -9.49
C PHE A 574 8.66 -32.42 -8.39
N SER A 575 9.80 -31.76 -8.62
CA SER A 575 10.32 -30.74 -7.70
C SER A 575 9.52 -29.44 -7.81
N ALA A 576 9.57 -28.60 -6.77
CA ALA A 576 8.94 -27.28 -6.80
C ALA A 576 9.46 -26.41 -7.95
N SER A 577 10.74 -26.54 -8.32
CA SER A 577 11.32 -25.82 -9.46
C SER A 577 10.70 -26.21 -10.79
N VAL A 578 10.35 -27.49 -10.98
CA VAL A 578 9.68 -27.97 -12.21
C VAL A 578 8.21 -27.60 -12.20
N ALA A 579 7.57 -27.54 -11.03
CA ALA A 579 6.19 -27.09 -10.89
C ALA A 579 6.03 -25.58 -11.16
N LEU A 580 7.07 -24.77 -10.98
CA LEU A 580 7.08 -23.32 -11.22
C LEU A 580 7.59 -22.94 -12.62
N ASP A 581 7.95 -23.93 -13.45
CA ASP A 581 8.53 -23.71 -14.78
C ASP A 581 7.43 -23.59 -15.84
N GLY A 582 6.86 -22.40 -16.00
CA GLY A 582 5.85 -22.11 -17.02
C GLY A 582 4.74 -21.20 -16.51
N ASP A 583 3.52 -21.45 -16.98
CA ASP A 583 2.31 -20.75 -16.56
C ASP A 583 2.06 -20.80 -15.03
N ALA A 584 1.92 -19.62 -14.41
CA ALA A 584 1.82 -19.48 -12.96
C ALA A 584 0.51 -20.03 -12.37
N GLU A 585 -0.59 -19.95 -13.12
CA GLU A 585 -1.89 -20.46 -12.71
C GLU A 585 -1.88 -21.99 -12.71
N ILE A 586 -1.26 -22.61 -13.73
CA ILE A 586 -1.02 -24.06 -13.73
C ILE A 586 -0.08 -24.47 -12.60
N ALA A 587 0.98 -23.70 -12.35
CA ALA A 587 1.93 -23.95 -11.29
C ALA A 587 1.28 -23.99 -9.89
N GLU A 588 0.41 -23.02 -9.59
CA GLU A 588 -0.33 -22.98 -8.31
C GLU A 588 -1.11 -24.28 -8.09
N ARG A 589 -1.85 -24.72 -9.10
CA ARG A 589 -2.66 -25.95 -9.06
C ARG A 589 -1.82 -27.21 -8.83
N LEU A 590 -0.65 -27.28 -9.47
CA LEU A 590 0.29 -28.39 -9.30
C LEU A 590 0.86 -28.43 -7.88
N LEU A 591 1.22 -27.27 -7.31
CA LEU A 591 1.72 -27.16 -5.94
C LEU A 591 0.66 -27.55 -4.90
N LEU A 592 -0.60 -27.19 -5.16
CA LEU A 592 -1.76 -27.61 -4.35
C LEU A 592 -2.13 -29.09 -4.53
N ARG A 593 -1.50 -29.80 -5.48
CA ARG A 593 -1.87 -31.15 -5.92
C ARG A 593 -3.36 -31.28 -6.25
N SER A 594 -3.92 -30.26 -6.89
CA SER A 594 -5.35 -30.18 -7.18
C SER A 594 -5.62 -30.51 -8.64
N SER A 595 -6.31 -31.63 -8.88
CA SER A 595 -6.64 -32.14 -10.22
C SER A 595 -8.13 -31.97 -10.53
N GLY A 596 -8.45 -31.67 -11.78
CA GLY A 596 -9.81 -31.70 -12.31
C GLY A 596 -10.36 -33.08 -12.66
N TYR A 597 -9.63 -34.15 -12.35
CA TYR A 597 -10.07 -35.51 -12.63
C TYR A 597 -11.35 -35.87 -11.85
N HIS A 598 -12.37 -36.35 -12.58
CA HIS A 598 -13.54 -37.02 -12.05
C HIS A 598 -14.02 -38.10 -13.04
N GLU A 599 -14.86 -39.04 -12.62
CA GLU A 599 -15.25 -40.18 -13.47
C GLU A 599 -15.94 -39.75 -14.77
N GLU A 600 -16.74 -38.68 -14.73
CA GLU A 600 -17.49 -38.16 -15.88
C GLU A 600 -16.65 -37.38 -16.90
N ILE A 601 -15.35 -37.12 -16.64
CA ILE A 601 -14.47 -36.36 -17.55
C ILE A 601 -14.13 -37.15 -18.82
N VAL A 602 -14.24 -38.48 -18.72
CA VAL A 602 -14.04 -39.41 -19.83
C VAL A 602 -15.40 -39.60 -20.51
N SER A 603 -15.51 -39.22 -21.78
CA SER A 603 -16.76 -39.39 -22.52
C SER A 603 -17.16 -40.87 -22.49
N SER A 604 -18.38 -41.16 -22.03
CA SER A 604 -18.92 -42.52 -21.95
C SER A 604 -19.20 -43.09 -23.34
N THR A 605 -18.17 -43.43 -24.10
CA THR A 605 -18.28 -44.41 -25.18
C THR A 605 -18.20 -45.81 -24.56
N SER A 606 -19.25 -46.19 -23.84
CA SER A 606 -19.55 -47.60 -23.59
C SER A 606 -19.96 -48.21 -24.93
N ILE A 607 -18.98 -48.71 -25.67
CA ILE A 607 -19.21 -49.72 -26.69
C ILE A 607 -19.83 -50.90 -25.94
N SER A 608 -21.17 -51.00 -26.02
CA SER A 608 -21.89 -52.19 -25.62
C SER A 608 -21.52 -53.27 -26.64
N GLY A 609 -20.71 -54.24 -26.20
CA GLY A 609 -20.47 -55.48 -26.92
C GLY A 609 -21.66 -56.42 -26.87
#